data_AF-N1S4L3-F1
#
_entry.id   AF-N1S4L3-F1
#
_cell.length_a   1.000
_cell.length_b   1.000
_cell.length_c   1.000
_cell.angle_alpha   90.00
_cell.angle_beta   90.00
_cell.angle_gamma   90.00
#
_symmetry.space_group_name_H-M   'P 1'
#
loop_
_entity.id
_entity.type
_entity.pdbx_description
1 polymer ?
#
loop_
_entity_poly.entity_id
_entity_poly.type
_entity_poly.pdbx_seq_one_letter_code
_entity_poly.pdbx_strand_id
1 'polypeptide(L)'
;TARNDVHYPATDYNHIDGGLTGMPFHPTCFEVFKRASIYRYGFVNVKALVSWGQIITAPTLRLPEHAAVKRARQMHWMHHAGDEFLAANPCLIPGLQDILDSVQNVCNPDDICSDAASPAPNSTDLFSKFPQEIKLEILLQLDSWDIANLRLSSRTFRHLPQSLFYHLTLRELPWLYEAWTSLPLSFFVTTTAAEPKLEERQKQGYTTTPVRMLDRKNTNWTQLRGELTRRWGELPGLRNRRRIWNNCQEIMGRAEIIPC
;
A
#
# COMPACT_ATOMS: atom_id res chain seq x y z
N THR A 1 6.89 -17.39 -19.39
CA THR A 1 5.98 -18.28 -18.64
C THR A 1 6.69 -18.80 -17.42
N ALA A 2 6.64 -18.07 -16.31
CA ALA A 2 7.21 -18.49 -15.02
C ALA A 2 6.04 -18.62 -14.03
N ARG A 3 5.79 -19.84 -13.55
CA ARG A 3 4.85 -20.11 -12.45
C ARG A 3 5.42 -19.46 -11.20
N ASN A 4 4.74 -18.44 -10.68
CA ASN A 4 4.97 -17.93 -9.33
C ASN A 4 4.38 -18.94 -8.33
N ASP A 5 5.05 -20.08 -8.16
CA ASP A 5 4.74 -21.04 -7.10
C ASP A 5 5.26 -20.47 -5.77
N VAL A 6 4.41 -19.68 -5.11
CA VAL A 6 4.65 -19.24 -3.73
C VAL A 6 4.46 -20.46 -2.83
N HIS A 7 5.57 -21.09 -2.44
CA HIS A 7 5.58 -22.16 -1.45
C HIS A 7 5.25 -21.56 -0.08
N TYR A 8 4.05 -21.83 0.44
CA TYR A 8 3.72 -21.56 1.84
C TYR A 8 4.22 -22.74 2.67
N PRO A 9 5.32 -22.62 3.44
CA PRO A 9 5.71 -23.67 4.36
C PRO A 9 4.56 -23.85 5.37
N ALA A 10 4.04 -25.07 5.45
CA ALA A 10 3.06 -25.44 6.46
C ALA A 10 3.74 -25.32 7.83
N THR A 11 3.51 -24.21 8.53
CA THR A 11 3.82 -24.13 9.95
C THR A 11 2.88 -25.07 10.67
N ASP A 12 3.45 -26.15 11.20
CA ASP A 12 2.76 -27.14 12.03
C ASP A 12 2.26 -26.46 13.31
N TYR A 13 0.95 -26.28 13.44
CA TYR A 13 0.30 -25.53 14.54
C TYR A 13 0.04 -26.42 15.77
N ASN A 14 0.60 -27.61 15.85
CA ASN A 14 0.16 -28.64 16.80
C ASN A 14 0.82 -28.61 18.19
N HIS A 15 1.59 -27.56 18.53
CA HIS A 15 2.09 -27.38 19.90
C HIS A 15 2.08 -25.91 20.31
N ILE A 16 0.91 -25.43 20.74
CA ILE A 16 0.80 -24.22 21.54
C ILE A 16 0.29 -24.65 22.91
N ASP A 17 1.22 -25.07 23.76
CA ASP A 17 0.97 -25.23 25.19
C ASP A 17 0.69 -23.84 25.79
N GLY A 18 -0.50 -23.66 26.35
CA GLY A 18 -0.87 -22.47 27.11
C GLY A 18 -1.93 -21.56 26.47
N GLY A 19 -3.17 -22.05 26.35
CA GLY A 19 -4.41 -21.26 26.53
C GLY A 19 -4.71 -20.05 25.62
N LEU A 20 -3.82 -19.58 24.76
CA LEU A 20 -4.12 -18.53 23.79
C LEU A 20 -4.72 -19.15 22.53
N THR A 21 -6.05 -19.23 22.53
CA THR A 21 -6.90 -19.64 21.42
C THR A 21 -6.93 -18.58 20.31
N GLY A 22 -5.79 -18.34 19.67
CA GLY A 22 -5.67 -17.57 18.43
C GLY A 22 -5.89 -16.06 18.56
N MET A 23 -5.29 -15.30 17.64
CA MET A 23 -5.48 -13.86 17.55
C MET A 23 -6.68 -13.56 16.61
N PRO A 24 -7.75 -12.89 17.08
CA PRO A 24 -8.87 -12.56 16.22
C PRO A 24 -8.44 -11.55 15.15
N PHE A 25 -8.67 -11.90 13.88
CA PHE A 25 -8.31 -11.07 12.74
C PHE A 25 -9.45 -11.06 11.72
N HIS A 26 -9.91 -9.87 11.33
CA HIS A 26 -10.85 -9.76 10.23
C HIS A 26 -10.18 -10.19 8.92
N PRO A 27 -10.85 -10.97 8.04
CA PRO A 27 -10.25 -11.45 6.79
C PRO A 27 -9.67 -10.34 5.91
N THR A 28 -10.36 -9.20 5.82
CA THR A 28 -9.91 -8.03 5.05
C THR A 28 -8.66 -7.39 5.64
N CYS A 29 -8.57 -7.28 6.97
CA CYS A 29 -7.35 -6.84 7.64
C CYS A 29 -6.21 -7.83 7.39
N PHE A 30 -6.48 -9.14 7.43
CA PHE A 30 -5.44 -10.17 7.24
C PHE A 30 -4.89 -10.09 5.82
N GLU A 31 -5.74 -9.84 4.82
CA GLU A 31 -5.29 -9.56 3.46
C GLU A 31 -4.32 -8.38 3.42
N VAL A 32 -4.64 -7.26 4.09
CA VAL A 32 -3.74 -6.10 4.19
C VAL A 32 -2.41 -6.48 4.86
N PHE A 33 -2.45 -7.27 5.94
CA PHE A 33 -1.25 -7.75 6.63
C PHE A 33 -0.37 -8.60 5.71
N LYS A 34 -0.96 -9.55 4.95
CA LYS A 34 -0.21 -10.36 3.99
C LYS A 34 0.53 -9.47 2.98
N ARG A 35 -0.13 -8.44 2.46
CA ARG A 35 0.46 -7.50 1.50
C ARG A 35 1.59 -6.70 2.13
N ALA A 36 1.38 -6.17 3.33
CA ALA A 36 2.39 -5.44 4.08
C ALA A 36 3.62 -6.32 4.37
N SER A 37 3.39 -7.56 4.78
CA SER A 37 4.45 -8.52 5.06
C SER A 37 5.23 -8.93 3.81
N ILE A 38 4.55 -9.19 2.69
CA ILE A 38 5.22 -9.49 1.41
C ILE A 38 6.04 -8.28 0.95
N TYR A 39 5.50 -7.06 1.09
CA TYR A 39 6.21 -5.84 0.73
C TYR A 39 7.48 -5.64 1.59
N ARG A 40 7.42 -5.94 2.90
CA ARG A 40 8.55 -5.76 3.83
C ARG A 40 9.58 -6.89 3.78
N TYR A 41 9.14 -8.15 3.72
CA TYR A 41 10.00 -9.33 3.91
C TYR A 41 10.09 -10.24 2.68
N GLY A 42 9.26 -10.04 1.66
CA GLY A 42 9.12 -10.97 0.53
C GLY A 42 8.26 -12.21 0.82
N PHE A 43 7.84 -12.43 2.07
CA PHE A 43 6.97 -13.53 2.48
C PHE A 43 5.95 -13.10 3.54
N VAL A 44 4.96 -13.95 3.82
CA VAL A 44 3.95 -13.71 4.88
C VAL A 44 4.49 -14.18 6.23
N ASN A 45 4.89 -13.25 7.10
CA ASN A 45 5.45 -13.51 8.42
C ASN A 45 4.34 -13.63 9.47
N VAL A 46 3.65 -14.78 9.47
CA VAL A 46 2.58 -15.06 10.46
C VAL A 46 3.14 -15.16 11.88
N LYS A 47 4.40 -15.57 12.04
CA LYS A 47 5.07 -15.64 13.34
C LYS A 47 5.09 -14.28 14.04
N ALA A 48 5.49 -13.22 13.32
CA ALA A 48 5.47 -11.86 13.85
C ALA A 48 4.07 -11.44 14.35
N LEU A 49 3.01 -11.85 13.65
CA LEU A 49 1.63 -11.57 14.06
C LEU A 49 1.24 -12.31 15.34
N VAL A 50 1.60 -13.59 15.45
CA VAL A 50 1.32 -14.42 16.64
C VAL A 50 2.11 -13.91 17.84
N SER A 51 3.41 -13.65 17.68
CA SER A 51 4.26 -13.10 18.73
C SER A 51 3.74 -11.77 19.25
N TRP A 52 3.28 -10.88 18.34
CA TRP A 52 2.62 -9.64 18.76
C TRP A 52 1.32 -9.89 19.53
N GLY A 53 0.49 -10.82 19.06
CA GLY A 53 -0.76 -11.21 19.72
C GLY A 53 -0.57 -11.77 21.13
N GLN A 54 0.56 -12.42 21.40
CA GLN A 54 0.90 -12.93 22.73
C GLN A 54 1.23 -11.81 23.73
N ILE A 55 1.75 -10.67 23.26
CA ILE A 55 2.21 -9.56 24.12
C ILE A 55 1.26 -8.35 24.13
N ILE A 56 0.26 -8.30 23.24
CA ILE A 56 -0.69 -7.17 23.11
C ILE A 56 -1.51 -6.89 24.38
N THR A 57 -1.57 -7.85 25.30
CA THR A 57 -2.29 -7.69 26.58
C THR A 57 -1.68 -6.59 27.46
N ALA A 58 -0.41 -6.22 27.22
CA ALA A 58 0.20 -5.08 27.90
C ALA A 58 -0.34 -3.73 27.36
N PRO A 59 -0.79 -2.80 28.23
CA PRO A 59 -1.27 -1.48 27.82
C PRO A 59 -0.27 -0.66 27.00
N THR A 60 1.03 -0.88 27.21
CA THR A 60 2.16 -0.23 26.50
C THR A 60 2.29 -0.68 25.04
N LEU A 61 1.70 -1.82 24.68
CA LEU A 61 1.83 -2.44 23.36
C LEU A 61 0.60 -2.24 22.46
N ARG A 62 -0.34 -1.38 22.87
CA ARG A 62 -1.44 -0.93 22.01
C ARG A 62 -0.90 -0.20 20.79
N LEU A 63 -1.45 -0.50 19.62
CA LEU A 63 -1.10 0.21 18.39
C LEU A 63 -1.50 1.68 18.50
N PRO A 64 -0.78 2.58 17.81
CA PRO A 64 -1.19 3.97 17.69
C PRO A 64 -2.62 4.04 17.14
N GLU A 65 -3.57 4.43 17.99
CA GLU A 65 -4.96 4.55 17.56
C GLU A 65 -5.15 5.82 16.74
N HIS A 66 -5.71 5.67 15.53
CA HIS A 66 -6.12 6.78 14.69
C HIS A 66 -7.16 7.66 15.45
N ALA A 67 -7.09 8.99 15.30
CA ALA A 67 -7.96 9.92 16.03
C ALA A 67 -9.47 9.60 15.86
N ALA A 68 -9.88 9.23 14.65
CA ALA A 68 -11.24 8.76 14.37
C ALA A 68 -11.66 7.54 15.22
N VAL A 69 -10.76 6.56 15.40
CA VAL A 69 -11.03 5.38 16.24
C VAL A 69 -11.20 5.80 17.70
N LYS A 70 -10.31 6.67 18.20
CA LYS A 70 -10.39 7.17 19.59
C LYS A 70 -11.72 7.87 19.88
N ARG A 71 -12.21 8.71 18.95
CA ARG A 71 -13.48 9.43 19.10
C ARG A 71 -14.71 8.53 18.94
N ALA A 72 -14.62 7.49 18.10
CA ALA A 72 -15.70 6.54 17.87
C ALA A 72 -15.83 5.50 19.01
N ARG A 73 -14.75 5.24 19.75
CA ARG A 73 -14.68 4.24 20.82
C ARG A 73 -15.29 4.77 22.12
N GLN A 74 -16.59 4.56 22.29
CA GLN A 74 -17.33 4.78 23.55
C GLN A 74 -17.88 3.44 24.07
N MET A 75 -18.88 3.46 24.95
CA MET A 75 -19.63 2.26 25.36
C MET A 75 -20.27 1.54 24.16
N HIS A 76 -20.70 2.30 23.16
CA HIS A 76 -21.06 1.82 21.83
C HIS A 76 -20.16 2.51 20.80
N TRP A 77 -19.96 1.88 19.63
CA TRP A 77 -19.28 2.54 18.52
C TRP A 77 -20.14 3.70 18.02
N MET A 78 -19.61 4.91 18.09
CA MET A 78 -20.28 6.09 17.55
C MET A 78 -19.88 6.32 16.10
N HIS A 79 -20.86 6.59 15.25
CA HIS A 79 -20.64 6.93 13.85
C HIS A 79 -20.58 8.45 13.70
N HIS A 80 -19.40 8.97 13.36
CA HIS A 80 -19.18 10.39 13.11
C HIS A 80 -19.11 10.64 11.60
N ALA A 81 -19.72 11.74 11.15
CA ALA A 81 -19.60 12.17 9.75
C ALA A 81 -18.12 12.42 9.39
N GLY A 82 -17.67 11.91 8.25
CA GLY A 82 -16.28 11.94 7.79
C GLY A 82 -15.39 10.77 8.24
N ASP A 83 -15.86 9.98 9.23
CA ASP A 83 -15.17 8.79 9.77
C ASP A 83 -15.71 7.47 9.16
N GLU A 84 -16.51 7.54 8.10
CA GLU A 84 -17.11 6.37 7.41
C GLU A 84 -16.06 5.40 6.88
N PHE A 85 -14.87 5.93 6.57
CA PHE A 85 -13.72 5.13 6.15
C PHE A 85 -13.31 4.07 7.18
N LEU A 86 -13.66 4.20 8.46
CA LEU A 86 -13.38 3.17 9.46
C LEU A 86 -14.11 1.85 9.16
N ALA A 87 -15.33 1.95 8.62
CA ALA A 87 -16.18 0.80 8.30
C ALA A 87 -16.05 0.34 6.82
N ALA A 88 -15.39 1.14 5.97
CA ALA A 88 -15.26 0.82 4.55
C ALA A 88 -14.35 -0.39 4.30
N ASN A 89 -14.69 -1.24 3.33
CA ASN A 89 -13.88 -2.40 2.98
C ASN A 89 -12.51 -1.95 2.41
N PRO A 90 -11.37 -2.37 2.99
CA PRO A 90 -10.06 -1.95 2.51
C PRO A 90 -9.60 -2.67 1.24
N CYS A 91 -10.25 -3.77 0.85
CA CYS A 91 -9.85 -4.56 -0.31
C CYS A 91 -10.74 -4.23 -1.52
N LEU A 92 -12.06 -4.16 -1.32
CA LEU A 92 -13.04 -3.84 -2.36
C LEU A 92 -13.36 -2.34 -2.29
N ILE A 93 -12.74 -1.54 -3.17
CA ILE A 93 -12.78 -0.08 -3.10
C ILE A 93 -13.56 0.46 -4.31
N PRO A 94 -14.82 0.90 -4.12
CA PRO A 94 -15.59 1.56 -5.17
C PRO A 94 -14.86 2.81 -5.69
N GLY A 95 -14.96 3.07 -6.99
CA GLY A 95 -14.36 4.24 -7.65
C GLY A 95 -12.85 4.17 -7.89
N LEU A 96 -12.14 3.18 -7.30
CA LEU A 96 -10.71 3.03 -7.54
C LEU A 96 -10.40 2.61 -8.97
N GLN A 97 -11.17 1.67 -9.54
CA GLN A 97 -10.95 1.21 -10.92
C GLN A 97 -11.10 2.34 -11.93
N ASP A 98 -12.08 3.23 -11.76
CA ASP A 98 -12.26 4.41 -12.62
C ASP A 98 -11.01 5.30 -12.66
N ILE A 99 -10.32 5.45 -11.52
CA ILE A 99 -9.04 6.19 -11.46
C ILE A 99 -7.96 5.43 -12.22
N LEU A 100 -7.84 4.12 -11.99
CA LEU A 100 -6.84 3.27 -12.64
C LEU A 100 -7.04 3.25 -14.17
N ASP A 101 -8.28 3.23 -14.64
CA ASP A 101 -8.61 3.32 -16.07
C ASP A 101 -8.24 4.68 -16.66
N SER A 102 -8.50 5.77 -15.93
CA SER A 102 -8.22 7.12 -16.43
C SER A 102 -6.73 7.43 -16.67
N VAL A 103 -5.84 6.66 -16.03
CA VAL A 103 -4.37 6.86 -16.08
C VAL A 103 -3.67 5.92 -17.05
N GLN A 104 -4.40 4.94 -17.60
CA GLN A 104 -3.90 4.03 -18.63
C GLN A 104 -4.03 4.68 -19.99
N ASN A 105 -3.08 5.55 -20.30
CA ASN A 105 -2.90 6.12 -21.63
C ASN A 105 -1.48 5.82 -22.10
N VAL A 106 -1.32 5.58 -23.40
CA VAL A 106 -0.02 5.39 -24.06
C VAL A 106 0.78 6.67 -23.88
N CYS A 107 1.56 6.77 -22.79
CA CYS A 107 2.66 7.71 -22.76
C CYS A 107 3.54 7.33 -23.94
N ASN A 108 3.78 8.26 -24.86
CA ASN A 108 4.81 8.02 -25.87
C ASN A 108 6.09 7.65 -25.11
N PRO A 109 6.77 6.54 -25.46
CA PRO A 109 8.01 6.15 -24.80
C PRO A 109 9.11 7.24 -24.89
N ASP A 110 8.90 8.25 -25.73
CA ASP A 110 9.74 9.44 -25.90
C ASP A 110 9.43 10.60 -24.92
N ASP A 111 8.39 10.52 -24.10
CA ASP A 111 8.17 11.45 -22.96
C ASP A 111 9.15 11.19 -21.79
N ILE A 112 10.15 10.31 -21.99
CA ILE A 112 11.40 10.37 -21.27
C ILE A 112 12.14 11.64 -21.71
N CYS A 113 11.67 12.79 -21.25
CA CYS A 113 12.44 14.04 -21.22
C CYS A 113 13.26 14.31 -22.51
N SER A 114 12.74 14.02 -23.70
CA SER A 114 13.26 14.58 -24.95
C SER A 114 12.67 15.96 -25.11
N ASP A 115 13.02 16.82 -24.18
CA ASP A 115 13.43 18.16 -24.54
C ASP A 115 14.48 18.54 -23.50
N ALA A 116 15.72 18.42 -23.94
CA ALA A 116 16.72 19.39 -23.56
C ALA A 116 16.04 20.76 -23.70
N ALA A 117 15.51 21.29 -22.59
CA ALA A 117 15.46 22.72 -22.41
C ALA A 117 16.91 23.14 -22.64
N SER A 118 17.19 23.57 -23.87
CA SER A 118 18.49 24.01 -24.33
C SER A 118 19.02 24.85 -23.19
N PRO A 119 20.19 24.50 -22.60
CA PRO A 119 20.66 25.16 -21.40
C PRO A 119 20.57 26.65 -21.71
N ALA A 120 19.70 27.36 -20.98
CA ALA A 120 19.58 28.80 -21.17
C ALA A 120 21.02 29.31 -21.08
N PRO A 121 21.54 29.99 -22.11
CA PRO A 121 22.99 30.11 -22.34
C PRO A 121 23.75 30.74 -21.16
N ASN A 122 23.03 31.33 -20.20
CA ASN A 122 23.53 31.96 -18.99
C ASN A 122 22.93 31.33 -17.71
N SER A 123 22.94 30.00 -17.58
CA SER A 123 22.47 29.35 -16.35
C SER A 123 23.48 29.42 -15.22
N THR A 124 23.18 30.25 -14.21
CA THR A 124 23.88 30.28 -12.92
C THR A 124 23.63 29.05 -12.06
N ASP A 125 22.72 28.16 -12.48
CA ASP A 125 22.35 26.96 -11.76
C ASP A 125 23.42 25.86 -11.91
N LEU A 126 24.07 25.50 -10.80
CA LEU A 126 25.11 24.47 -10.76
C LEU A 126 24.59 23.09 -11.18
N PHE A 127 23.31 22.79 -10.90
CA PHE A 127 22.71 21.50 -11.24
C PHE A 127 22.56 21.29 -12.75
N SER A 128 22.50 22.36 -13.54
CA SER A 128 22.38 22.23 -15.00
C SER A 128 23.59 21.57 -15.65
N LYS A 129 24.77 21.61 -14.99
CA LYS A 129 26.02 21.00 -15.45
C LYS A 129 26.05 19.47 -15.26
N PHE A 130 25.16 18.91 -14.44
CA PHE A 130 25.15 17.47 -14.20
C PHE A 130 24.50 16.69 -15.36
N PRO A 131 24.98 15.47 -15.66
CA PRO A 131 24.27 14.54 -16.52
C PRO A 131 22.86 14.23 -16.00
N GLN A 132 21.98 13.78 -16.90
CA GLN A 132 20.58 13.50 -16.57
C GLN A 132 20.43 12.37 -15.54
N GLU A 133 21.34 11.39 -15.58
CA GLU A 133 21.38 10.25 -14.68
C GLU A 133 21.65 10.70 -13.24
N ILE A 134 22.58 11.63 -13.05
CA ILE A 134 22.90 12.18 -11.73
C ILE A 134 21.75 13.02 -11.19
N LYS A 135 21.10 13.81 -12.06
CA LYS A 135 19.89 14.57 -11.68
C LYS A 135 18.77 13.63 -11.24
N LEU A 136 18.56 12.54 -11.96
CA LEU A 136 17.57 11.53 -11.60
C LEU A 136 17.92 10.82 -10.30
N GLU A 137 19.19 10.46 -10.09
CA GLU A 137 19.63 9.82 -8.85
C GLU A 137 19.38 10.73 -7.63
N ILE A 138 19.73 12.01 -7.73
CA ILE A 138 19.39 13.00 -6.68
C ILE A 138 17.89 12.99 -6.39
N LEU A 139 17.06 13.06 -7.44
CA LEU A 139 15.60 13.07 -7.28
C LEU A 139 15.06 11.79 -6.62
N LEU A 140 15.65 10.62 -6.92
CA LEU A 140 15.22 9.34 -6.35
C LEU A 140 15.50 9.23 -4.84
N GLN A 141 16.49 9.96 -4.33
CA GLN A 141 16.82 9.99 -2.90
C GLN A 141 15.91 10.93 -2.09
N LEU A 142 15.19 11.86 -2.74
CA LEU A 142 14.38 12.88 -2.08
C LEU A 142 12.91 12.48 -1.98
N ASP A 143 12.22 12.92 -0.94
CA ASP A 143 10.77 12.78 -0.81
C ASP A 143 10.01 13.82 -1.65
N SER A 144 8.69 13.65 -1.79
CA SER A 144 7.87 14.58 -2.58
C SER A 144 7.92 16.03 -2.07
N TRP A 145 8.19 16.24 -0.78
CA TRP A 145 8.28 17.56 -0.17
C TRP A 145 9.59 18.25 -0.53
N ASP A 146 10.70 17.54 -0.37
CA ASP A 146 12.04 18.00 -0.72
C ASP A 146 12.17 18.24 -2.23
N ILE A 147 11.53 17.39 -3.06
CA ILE A 147 11.45 17.62 -4.51
C ILE A 147 10.69 18.92 -4.81
N ALA A 148 9.59 19.21 -4.10
CA ALA A 148 8.86 20.46 -4.31
C ALA A 148 9.73 21.68 -3.94
N ASN A 149 10.45 21.63 -2.82
CA ASN A 149 11.38 22.69 -2.42
C ASN A 149 12.56 22.84 -3.39
N LEU A 150 13.09 21.72 -3.89
CA LEU A 150 14.16 21.71 -4.88
C LEU A 150 13.73 22.38 -6.19
N ARG A 151 12.48 22.15 -6.63
CA ARG A 151 11.90 22.79 -7.83
C ARG A 151 11.77 24.31 -7.70
N LEU A 152 11.52 24.81 -6.49
CA LEU A 152 11.48 26.24 -6.21
C LEU A 152 12.88 26.85 -6.22
N SER A 153 13.89 26.08 -5.80
CA SER A 153 15.27 26.53 -5.63
C SER A 153 16.11 26.43 -6.91
N SER A 154 15.81 25.45 -7.77
CA SER A 154 16.56 25.17 -9.00
C SER A 154 15.61 24.87 -10.16
N ARG A 155 15.75 25.66 -11.23
CA ARG A 155 14.96 25.50 -12.45
C ARG A 155 15.26 24.21 -13.20
N THR A 156 16.44 23.63 -12.97
CA THR A 156 16.88 22.36 -13.57
C THR A 156 15.90 21.22 -13.26
N PHE A 157 15.22 21.26 -12.11
CA PHE A 157 14.31 20.20 -11.67
C PHE A 157 12.83 20.46 -11.95
N ARG A 158 12.48 21.51 -12.72
CA ARG A 158 11.06 21.84 -12.98
C ARG A 158 10.32 20.74 -13.72
N HIS A 159 10.99 20.09 -14.67
CA HIS A 159 10.49 18.93 -15.41
C HIS A 159 10.90 17.65 -14.69
N LEU A 160 9.92 16.83 -14.33
CA LEU A 160 10.13 15.60 -13.59
C LEU A 160 9.73 14.39 -14.45
N PRO A 161 10.55 13.34 -14.53
CA PRO A 161 10.25 12.17 -15.35
C PRO A 161 9.19 11.27 -14.69
N GLN A 162 8.40 10.54 -15.50
CA GLN A 162 7.40 9.58 -15.01
C GLN A 162 8.01 8.46 -14.17
N SER A 163 9.26 8.06 -14.45
CA SER A 163 9.99 7.07 -13.67
C SER A 163 10.14 7.49 -12.20
N LEU A 164 10.39 8.77 -11.93
CA LEU A 164 10.43 9.31 -10.57
C LEU A 164 9.08 9.14 -9.88
N PHE A 165 7.98 9.51 -10.52
CA PHE A 165 6.65 9.39 -9.93
C PHE A 165 6.23 7.93 -9.67
N TYR A 166 6.66 6.99 -10.51
CA TYR A 166 6.53 5.56 -10.22
C TYR A 166 7.27 5.19 -8.92
N HIS A 167 8.56 5.56 -8.80
CA HIS A 167 9.35 5.27 -7.61
C HIS A 167 8.77 5.91 -6.35
N LEU A 168 8.32 7.16 -6.42
CA LEU A 168 7.63 7.85 -5.33
C LEU A 168 6.31 7.15 -4.96
N THR A 169 5.55 6.68 -5.94
CA THR A 169 4.29 5.94 -5.70
C THR A 169 4.56 4.67 -4.89
N LEU A 170 5.58 3.88 -5.27
CA LEU A 170 5.92 2.68 -4.52
C LEU A 170 6.41 3.00 -3.11
N ARG A 171 7.25 4.03 -2.96
CA ARG A 171 7.83 4.38 -1.66
C ARG A 171 6.83 5.01 -0.69
N GLU A 172 5.98 5.92 -1.18
CA GLU A 172 5.07 6.71 -0.33
C GLU A 172 3.66 6.13 -0.23
N LEU A 173 3.24 5.33 -1.22
CA LEU A 173 1.90 4.71 -1.29
C LEU A 173 2.01 3.16 -1.39
N PRO A 174 2.79 2.48 -0.53
CA PRO A 174 3.00 1.03 -0.65
C PRO A 174 1.71 0.22 -0.40
N TRP A 175 0.70 0.83 0.23
CA TRP A 175 -0.64 0.27 0.38
C TRP A 175 -1.48 0.28 -0.92
N LEU A 176 -1.01 0.89 -2.00
CA LEU A 176 -1.62 0.81 -3.33
C LEU A 176 -1.10 -0.44 -4.07
N TYR A 177 -1.76 -1.57 -3.86
CA TYR A 177 -1.35 -2.87 -4.38
C TYR A 177 -1.26 -2.89 -5.91
N GLU A 178 -2.19 -2.18 -6.54
CA GLU A 178 -2.35 -2.07 -7.98
C GLU A 178 -1.08 -1.49 -8.64
N ALA A 179 -0.20 -0.81 -7.90
CA ALA A 179 1.07 -0.30 -8.41
C ALA A 179 2.22 -1.32 -8.46
N TRP A 180 2.17 -2.42 -7.70
CA TRP A 180 3.34 -3.31 -7.53
C TRP A 180 3.04 -4.81 -7.44
N THR A 181 1.78 -5.24 -7.36
CA THR A 181 1.46 -6.66 -7.26
C THR A 181 0.18 -7.04 -8.00
N SER A 182 0.26 -8.14 -8.75
CA SER A 182 -0.87 -8.80 -9.39
C SER A 182 -1.44 -9.95 -8.54
N LEU A 183 -0.96 -10.14 -7.31
CA LEU A 183 -1.43 -11.22 -6.44
C LEU A 183 -2.94 -11.01 -6.20
N PRO A 184 -3.79 -12.03 -6.42
CA PRO A 184 -5.23 -11.87 -6.24
C PRO A 184 -5.60 -11.79 -4.76
N LEU A 185 -6.72 -11.16 -4.46
CA LEU A 185 -7.27 -11.11 -3.09
C LEU A 185 -7.73 -12.50 -2.67
N SER A 186 -7.53 -12.83 -1.39
CA SER A 186 -8.01 -14.09 -0.84
C SER A 186 -9.52 -14.21 -0.97
N PHE A 187 -10.00 -15.43 -1.17
CA PHE A 187 -11.41 -15.77 -1.14
C PHE A 187 -12.14 -15.23 0.11
N PHE A 188 -11.51 -15.29 1.29
CA PHE A 188 -12.12 -14.84 2.54
C PHE A 188 -12.40 -13.33 2.60
N VAL A 189 -11.87 -12.53 1.68
CA VAL A 189 -12.17 -11.09 1.58
C VAL A 189 -13.58 -10.85 1.04
N THR A 190 -14.10 -11.75 0.21
CA THR A 190 -15.43 -11.64 -0.40
C THR A 190 -16.51 -12.39 0.37
N THR A 191 -16.14 -13.22 1.35
CA THR A 191 -17.09 -13.95 2.20
C THR A 191 -17.68 -13.02 3.26
N THR A 192 -19.01 -12.88 3.27
CA THR A 192 -19.72 -12.20 4.36
C THR A 192 -20.17 -13.20 5.42
N ALA A 193 -20.31 -12.75 6.67
CA ALA A 193 -20.75 -13.61 7.78
C ALA A 193 -22.18 -14.20 7.60
N ALA A 194 -22.94 -13.68 6.64
CA ALA A 194 -24.31 -14.10 6.33
C ALA A 194 -24.39 -15.22 5.27
N GLU A 195 -23.26 -15.72 4.76
CA GLU A 195 -23.25 -16.83 3.79
C GLU A 195 -23.09 -18.17 4.51
N PRO A 196 -24.18 -18.94 4.72
CA PRO A 196 -24.06 -20.30 5.21
C PRO A 196 -23.58 -21.19 4.05
N LYS A 197 -22.76 -22.19 4.39
CA LYS A 197 -22.26 -23.29 3.52
C LYS A 197 -20.91 -23.09 2.85
N LEU A 198 -19.88 -22.86 3.68
CA LEU A 198 -18.47 -23.10 3.32
C LEU A 198 -18.25 -24.49 2.68
N GLU A 199 -18.98 -25.52 3.12
CA GLU A 199 -18.84 -26.90 2.65
C GLU A 199 -19.32 -27.12 1.20
N GLU A 200 -20.38 -26.42 0.75
CA GLU A 200 -20.87 -26.52 -0.64
C GLU A 200 -19.92 -25.83 -1.62
N ARG A 201 -19.24 -24.74 -1.19
CA ARG A 201 -18.28 -24.01 -2.04
C ARG A 201 -16.87 -24.60 -2.01
N GLN A 202 -16.48 -25.33 -0.97
CA GLN A 202 -15.24 -26.12 -0.97
C GLN A 202 -15.19 -27.10 -2.16
N LYS A 203 -16.35 -27.63 -2.57
CA LYS A 203 -16.49 -28.50 -3.75
C LYS A 203 -16.39 -27.76 -5.10
N GLN A 204 -16.59 -26.44 -5.11
CA GLN A 204 -16.56 -25.59 -6.32
C GLN A 204 -15.21 -24.86 -6.53
N GLY A 205 -14.27 -25.03 -5.60
CA GLY A 205 -12.97 -24.36 -5.64
C GLY A 205 -13.03 -22.91 -5.16
N TYR A 206 -11.94 -22.45 -4.54
CA TYR A 206 -11.85 -21.08 -4.03
C TYR A 206 -11.63 -20.09 -5.19
N THR A 207 -12.67 -19.32 -5.54
CA THR A 207 -12.55 -18.23 -6.50
C THR A 207 -11.82 -17.05 -5.86
N THR A 208 -10.68 -16.65 -6.42
CA THR A 208 -9.93 -15.47 -5.98
C THR A 208 -10.35 -14.24 -6.79
N THR A 209 -10.27 -13.05 -6.19
CA THR A 209 -10.57 -11.80 -6.90
C THR A 209 -9.27 -11.24 -7.49
N PRO A 210 -9.15 -11.08 -8.82
CA PRO A 210 -7.92 -10.57 -9.41
C PRO A 210 -7.67 -9.12 -9.01
N VAL A 211 -6.39 -8.77 -8.82
CA VAL A 211 -5.94 -7.38 -8.66
C VAL A 211 -5.30 -6.96 -9.97
N ARG A 212 -5.81 -5.88 -10.58
CA ARG A 212 -5.24 -5.31 -11.79
C ARG A 212 -3.95 -4.55 -11.45
N MET A 213 -2.82 -5.12 -11.84
CA MET A 213 -1.53 -4.43 -11.73
C MET A 213 -1.38 -3.43 -12.89
N LEU A 214 -1.01 -2.20 -12.56
CA LEU A 214 -0.68 -1.15 -13.52
C LEU A 214 0.65 -1.47 -14.20
N ASP A 215 0.74 -1.16 -15.49
CA ASP A 215 1.99 -1.29 -16.23
C ASP A 215 2.94 -0.14 -15.90
N ARG A 216 4.23 -0.44 -15.67
CA ARG A 216 5.22 0.58 -15.31
C ARG A 216 5.40 1.65 -16.38
N LYS A 217 5.36 1.27 -17.67
CA LYS A 217 5.69 2.15 -18.80
C LYS A 217 4.45 2.85 -19.37
N ASN A 218 3.31 2.18 -19.36
CA ASN A 218 2.06 2.65 -19.97
C ASN A 218 1.10 3.33 -18.97
N THR A 219 1.59 3.68 -17.77
CA THR A 219 0.80 4.37 -16.75
C THR A 219 1.33 5.79 -16.57
N ASN A 220 0.44 6.77 -16.61
CA ASN A 220 0.78 8.14 -16.22
C ASN A 220 0.80 8.25 -14.68
N TRP A 221 1.96 8.00 -14.07
CA TRP A 221 2.15 8.00 -12.62
C TRP A 221 1.91 9.36 -11.98
N THR A 222 2.23 10.45 -12.69
CA THR A 222 1.94 11.82 -12.21
C THR A 222 0.43 12.03 -12.09
N GLN A 223 -0.32 11.67 -13.14
CA GLN A 223 -1.78 11.79 -13.15
C GLN A 223 -2.41 10.88 -12.09
N LEU A 224 -1.91 9.65 -11.91
CA LEU A 224 -2.37 8.75 -10.85
C LEU A 224 -2.29 9.38 -9.46
N ARG A 225 -1.12 9.95 -9.11
CA ARG A 225 -0.95 10.62 -7.81
C ARG A 225 -1.86 11.84 -7.68
N GLY A 226 -2.05 12.61 -8.75
CA GLY A 226 -2.97 13.74 -8.80
C GLY A 226 -4.43 13.32 -8.55
N GLU A 227 -4.90 12.30 -9.26
CA GLU A 227 -6.26 11.77 -9.13
C GLU A 227 -6.53 11.16 -7.76
N LEU A 228 -5.59 10.39 -7.22
CA LEU A 228 -5.70 9.83 -5.87
C LEU A 228 -5.77 10.92 -4.80
N THR A 229 -5.04 12.02 -4.98
CA THR A 229 -5.06 13.16 -4.06
C THR A 229 -6.38 13.92 -4.17
N ARG A 230 -6.83 14.22 -5.40
CA ARG A 230 -8.05 14.96 -5.70
C ARG A 230 -9.30 14.23 -5.19
N ARG A 231 -9.36 12.92 -5.38
CA ARG A 231 -10.52 12.06 -5.04
C ARG A 231 -10.35 11.32 -3.71
N TRP A 232 -9.38 11.69 -2.88
CA TRP A 232 -9.07 10.97 -1.64
C TRP A 232 -10.27 10.80 -0.70
N GLY A 233 -11.13 11.83 -0.63
CA GLY A 233 -12.37 11.81 0.16
C GLY A 233 -13.40 10.79 -0.34
N GLU A 234 -13.43 10.50 -1.64
CA GLU A 234 -14.35 9.57 -2.30
C GLU A 234 -13.90 8.10 -2.19
N LEU A 235 -12.70 7.84 -1.66
CA LEU A 235 -12.09 6.51 -1.57
C LEU A 235 -11.97 6.04 -0.11
N PRO A 236 -13.09 5.89 0.64
CA PRO A 236 -13.06 5.52 2.05
C PRO A 236 -12.40 4.15 2.28
N GLY A 237 -12.57 3.20 1.35
CA GLY A 237 -11.88 1.91 1.41
C GLY A 237 -10.36 2.05 1.32
N LEU A 238 -9.86 2.94 0.46
CA LEU A 238 -8.42 3.20 0.30
C LEU A 238 -7.81 3.89 1.52
N ARG A 239 -8.57 4.84 2.10
CA ARG A 239 -8.25 5.46 3.40
C ARG A 239 -8.14 4.40 4.50
N ASN A 240 -9.09 3.46 4.56
CA ASN A 240 -9.03 2.38 5.53
C ASN A 240 -7.83 1.46 5.29
N ARG A 241 -7.56 1.11 4.02
CA ARG A 241 -6.42 0.29 3.61
C ARG A 241 -5.10 0.91 4.08
N ARG A 242 -4.90 2.21 3.86
CA ARG A 242 -3.72 2.96 4.36
C ARG A 242 -3.60 2.90 5.88
N ARG A 243 -4.70 3.12 6.60
CA ARG A 243 -4.72 3.07 8.07
C ARG A 243 -4.33 1.67 8.58
N ILE A 244 -4.95 0.62 8.04
CA ILE A 244 -4.67 -0.77 8.43
C ILE A 244 -3.22 -1.13 8.07
N TRP A 245 -2.75 -0.72 6.89
CA TRP A 245 -1.36 -0.92 6.48
C TRP A 245 -0.37 -0.36 7.50
N ASN A 246 -0.56 0.88 7.95
CA ASN A 246 0.30 1.49 8.97
C ASN A 246 0.29 0.70 10.28
N ASN A 247 -0.89 0.22 10.70
CA ASN A 247 -1.00 -0.68 11.85
C ASN A 247 -0.22 -1.98 11.64
N CYS A 248 -0.29 -2.59 10.46
CA CYS A 248 0.47 -3.80 10.14
C CYS A 248 1.98 -3.56 10.15
N GLN A 249 2.45 -2.43 9.62
CA GLN A 249 3.86 -2.05 9.66
C GLN A 249 4.35 -1.87 11.11
N GLU A 250 3.53 -1.28 11.97
CA GLU A 250 3.81 -1.12 13.40
C GLU A 250 3.85 -2.47 14.14
N ILE A 251 2.89 -3.37 13.88
CA ILE A 251 2.89 -4.73 14.43
C ILE A 251 4.21 -5.43 14.09
N MET A 252 4.59 -5.40 12.81
CA MET A 252 5.83 -6.03 12.33
C MET A 252 7.08 -5.37 12.93
N GLY A 253 7.11 -4.04 13.04
CA GLY A 253 8.21 -3.32 13.68
C GLY A 253 8.37 -3.66 15.17
N ARG A 254 7.26 -3.83 15.90
CA ARG A 254 7.29 -4.26 17.30
C ARG A 254 7.68 -5.72 17.45
N ALA A 255 7.19 -6.59 16.56
CA ALA A 255 7.49 -8.02 16.60
C ALA A 255 8.99 -8.31 16.40
N GLU A 256 9.69 -7.50 15.61
CA GLU A 256 11.15 -7.58 15.44
C GLU A 256 11.95 -7.27 16.72
N ILE A 257 11.35 -6.55 17.68
CA ILE A 257 12.01 -6.14 18.94
C ILE A 257 11.78 -7.19 20.04
N ILE A 258 10.82 -8.11 19.87
CA ILE A 258 10.55 -9.16 20.85
C ILE A 258 11.66 -10.21 20.74
N PRO A 259 12.50 -10.41 21.78
CA PRO A 259 13.48 -11.50 21.76
C PRO A 259 12.74 -12.85 21.71
N CYS A 260 13.16 -13.71 20.80
CA CYS A 260 12.68 -15.09 20.64
C CYS A 260 12.96 -15.93 21.89
#